data_AF-A0A2P7ZU19-F1
#
_entry.id   AF-A0A2P7ZU19-F1
#
_cell.length_a   1.000
_cell.length_b   1.000
_cell.length_c   1.000
_cell.angle_alpha   90.00
_cell.angle_beta   90.00
_cell.angle_gamma   90.00
#
_symmetry.space_group_name_H-M   'P 1'
#
loop_
_entity.id
_entity.type
_entity.pdbx_description
1 polymer ?
#
loop_
_entity_poly.entity_id
_entity_poly.type
_entity_poly.pdbx_seq_one_letter_code
_entity_poly.pdbx_strand_id
1 'polypeptide(L)'
;MASVKSSKVGWVDEELEDLLAPNGPFEKAIYVADDRTAPLHPIRNKGHEATIYLSYIIDNYDKLPDVSIFVHPDRWTWHNNELMDNDLAGMIRYLKPEKVVRDGYVNLRCHWIPGCPDWIHPHEGAKENMQKHEERAISERWKEIFPLDEMPQVLSQPCCAQFALSKDRIRAIPKQRYLYLRSWILRTPLEDYRSGRVFEYLWQYIFTGNGVVCPAMHVCYCEAYGICFDGEKQFDKWFELRYQKTEMESRIRKLQGKPVKDETDHGTSSHKKLIELGDGASVEDMQAAVTALQSEMKKLRDEAFLRGQP
;
A
#
# COMPACT_ATOMS: atom_id res chain seq x y z
N MET A 1 9.95 5.25 -8.11
CA MET A 1 8.83 6.14 -7.72
C MET A 1 8.15 6.68 -8.97
N ALA A 2 6.82 6.64 -9.01
CA ALA A 2 6.02 7.28 -10.05
C ALA A 2 5.47 8.61 -9.51
N SER A 3 5.70 9.72 -10.22
CA SER A 3 5.30 11.06 -9.78
C SER A 3 4.76 11.90 -10.93
N VAL A 4 4.27 13.10 -10.61
CA VAL A 4 3.91 14.16 -11.56
C VAL A 4 4.71 15.43 -11.25
N LYS A 5 4.70 16.44 -12.13
CA LYS A 5 5.44 17.71 -11.95
C LYS A 5 5.14 18.40 -10.63
N SER A 6 3.89 18.33 -10.16
CA SER A 6 3.45 18.94 -8.92
C SER A 6 3.81 18.13 -7.67
N SER A 7 4.29 16.89 -7.82
CA SER A 7 4.68 16.04 -6.70
C SER A 7 5.89 16.60 -5.98
N LYS A 8 5.82 16.66 -4.65
CA LYS A 8 6.93 17.06 -3.79
C LYS A 8 7.74 15.82 -3.41
N VAL A 9 8.81 15.55 -4.15
CA VAL A 9 9.65 14.35 -3.98
C VAL A 9 11.00 14.62 -3.31
N GLY A 10 11.27 15.88 -2.91
CA GLY A 10 12.53 16.27 -2.27
C GLY A 10 12.81 15.55 -0.94
N TRP A 11 11.76 15.09 -0.26
CA TRP A 11 11.87 14.31 0.97
C TRP A 11 12.70 13.03 0.79
N VAL A 12 12.77 12.46 -0.43
CA VAL A 12 13.58 11.27 -0.71
C VAL A 12 15.05 11.54 -0.39
N ASP A 13 15.55 12.69 -0.80
CA ASP A 13 16.92 13.10 -0.53
C ASP A 13 17.11 13.53 0.93
N GLU A 14 16.13 14.20 1.52
CA GLU A 14 16.22 14.70 2.91
C GLU A 14 16.16 13.60 3.97
N GLU A 15 15.36 12.56 3.75
CA GLU A 15 15.02 11.57 4.79
C GLU A 15 15.69 10.20 4.60
N LEU A 16 16.19 9.94 3.39
CA LEU A 16 16.85 8.68 3.03
C LEU A 16 18.29 8.94 2.56
N GLU A 17 18.88 10.11 2.83
CA GLU A 17 20.26 10.45 2.42
C GLU A 17 21.28 9.37 2.81
N ASP A 18 21.17 8.83 4.02
CA ASP A 18 22.03 7.78 4.58
C ASP A 18 21.83 6.41 3.91
N LEU A 19 20.69 6.23 3.25
CA LEU A 19 20.30 5.00 2.56
C LEU A 19 20.57 5.07 1.05
N LEU A 20 20.71 6.27 0.48
CA LEU A 20 20.93 6.50 -0.94
C LEU A 20 22.42 6.45 -1.31
N ALA A 21 22.73 5.95 -2.51
CA ALA A 21 24.09 5.98 -3.04
C ALA A 21 24.63 7.43 -3.13
N PRO A 22 25.90 7.68 -2.75
CA PRO A 22 26.93 6.70 -2.39
C PRO A 22 26.96 6.28 -0.90
N ASN A 23 26.13 6.87 -0.04
CA ASN A 23 26.17 6.65 1.42
C ASN A 23 25.51 5.34 1.85
N GLY A 24 24.55 4.86 1.06
CA GLY A 24 23.82 3.63 1.32
C GLY A 24 23.54 2.81 0.05
N PRO A 25 22.80 1.70 0.20
CA PRO A 25 22.62 0.70 -0.85
C PRO A 25 21.54 1.05 -1.89
N PHE A 26 20.73 2.10 -1.68
CA PHE A 26 19.62 2.43 -2.57
C PHE A 26 20.04 3.33 -3.73
N GLU A 27 19.59 2.96 -4.92
CA GLU A 27 19.54 3.86 -6.07
C GLU A 27 18.10 4.34 -6.28
N LYS A 28 17.90 5.64 -6.46
CA LYS A 28 16.58 6.23 -6.72
C LYS A 28 16.29 6.34 -8.21
N ALA A 29 15.06 6.00 -8.60
CA ALA A 29 14.52 6.25 -9.93
C ALA A 29 13.17 6.98 -9.79
N ILE A 30 13.16 8.28 -10.07
CA ILE A 30 11.98 9.15 -9.96
C ILE A 30 11.51 9.48 -11.37
N TYR A 31 10.38 8.88 -11.78
CA TYR A 31 9.77 9.13 -13.08
C TYR A 31 8.69 10.20 -12.98
N VAL A 32 8.69 11.17 -13.89
CA VAL A 32 7.68 12.24 -13.94
C VAL A 32 6.73 12.00 -15.11
N ALA A 33 5.50 11.61 -14.82
CA ALA A 33 4.54 11.12 -15.81
C ALA A 33 4.11 12.18 -16.84
N ASP A 34 3.90 13.41 -16.38
CA ASP A 34 3.41 14.56 -17.15
C ASP A 34 4.53 15.52 -17.58
N ASP A 35 5.79 15.06 -17.58
CA ASP A 35 6.94 15.80 -18.09
C ASP A 35 7.79 15.02 -19.10
N ARG A 36 7.65 15.34 -20.39
CA ARG A 36 8.50 14.74 -21.43
C ARG A 36 9.95 15.22 -21.42
N THR A 37 10.27 16.25 -20.64
CA THR A 37 11.63 16.79 -20.52
C THR A 37 12.36 16.27 -19.29
N ALA A 38 11.66 15.60 -18.36
CA ALA A 38 12.29 15.00 -17.20
C ALA A 38 13.26 13.87 -17.61
N PRO A 39 14.38 13.65 -16.91
CA PRO A 39 15.33 12.60 -17.26
C PRO A 39 14.71 11.20 -17.33
N LEU A 40 13.79 10.90 -16.42
CA LEU A 40 12.98 9.67 -16.41
C LEU A 40 11.52 10.05 -16.60
N HIS A 41 10.93 9.59 -17.70
CA HIS A 41 9.54 9.82 -18.06
C HIS A 41 9.00 8.64 -18.87
N PRO A 42 7.68 8.35 -18.81
CA PRO A 42 7.09 7.29 -19.63
C PRO A 42 6.98 7.74 -21.10
N ILE A 43 6.94 6.77 -22.02
CA ILE A 43 6.73 7.02 -23.46
C ILE A 43 5.43 7.81 -23.71
N ARG A 44 4.40 7.55 -22.89
CA ARG A 44 3.13 8.25 -22.90
C ARG A 44 2.55 8.25 -21.49
N ASN A 45 1.97 9.36 -21.07
CA ASN A 45 1.22 9.45 -19.83
C ASN A 45 -0.14 8.75 -19.97
N LYS A 46 -0.17 7.43 -19.73
CA LYS A 46 -1.37 6.59 -19.72
C LYS A 46 -1.13 5.34 -18.87
N GLY A 47 -2.13 4.94 -18.08
CA GLY A 47 -2.10 3.85 -17.12
C GLY A 47 -1.46 4.23 -15.79
N HIS A 48 -1.46 5.52 -15.43
CA HIS A 48 -0.85 6.05 -14.20
C HIS A 48 0.55 5.44 -13.91
N GLU A 49 0.78 4.96 -12.68
CA GLU A 49 2.03 4.36 -12.22
C GLU A 49 2.39 3.06 -12.96
N ALA A 50 1.40 2.35 -13.54
CA ALA A 50 1.64 1.05 -14.14
C ALA A 50 2.57 1.11 -15.36
N THR A 51 2.40 2.11 -16.23
CA THR A 51 3.32 2.30 -17.37
C THR A 51 4.73 2.67 -16.91
N ILE A 52 4.86 3.41 -15.80
CA ILE A 52 6.16 3.77 -15.22
C ILE A 52 6.83 2.53 -14.65
N TYR A 53 6.14 1.74 -13.82
CA TYR A 53 6.68 0.54 -13.20
C TYR A 53 7.12 -0.49 -14.24
N LEU A 54 6.28 -0.71 -15.26
CA LEU A 54 6.64 -1.59 -16.38
C LEU A 54 7.83 -1.05 -17.16
N SER A 55 7.94 0.26 -17.38
CA SER A 55 9.09 0.85 -18.08
C SER A 55 10.38 0.66 -17.28
N TYR A 56 10.37 0.92 -15.96
CA TYR A 56 11.52 0.64 -15.10
C TYR A 56 11.96 -0.83 -15.20
N ILE A 57 11.01 -1.78 -15.11
CA ILE A 57 11.31 -3.21 -15.22
C ILE A 57 11.93 -3.55 -16.58
N ILE A 58 11.35 -3.04 -17.67
CA ILE A 58 11.83 -3.31 -19.04
C ILE A 58 13.23 -2.75 -19.26
N ASP A 59 13.46 -1.51 -18.84
CA ASP A 59 14.70 -0.78 -19.10
C ASP A 59 15.86 -1.35 -18.27
N ASN A 60 15.56 -1.87 -17.08
CA ASN A 60 16.56 -2.40 -16.14
C ASN A 60 16.60 -3.93 -16.07
N TYR A 61 15.81 -4.68 -16.85
CA TYR A 61 15.62 -6.14 -16.73
C TYR A 61 16.92 -6.94 -16.54
N ASP A 62 17.96 -6.59 -17.31
CA ASP A 62 19.25 -7.28 -17.31
C ASP A 62 20.20 -6.81 -16.18
N LYS A 63 19.88 -5.70 -15.52
CA LYS A 63 20.67 -5.03 -14.48
C LYS A 63 19.88 -4.77 -13.18
N LEU A 64 18.77 -5.48 -12.96
CA LEU A 64 17.93 -5.30 -11.78
C LEU A 64 18.74 -5.45 -10.48
N PRO A 65 18.50 -4.58 -9.47
CA PRO A 65 19.00 -4.79 -8.12
C PRO A 65 18.31 -6.00 -7.50
N ASP A 66 18.84 -6.52 -6.39
CA ASP A 66 18.29 -7.70 -5.71
C ASP A 66 16.85 -7.47 -5.22
N VAL A 67 16.53 -6.23 -4.83
CA VAL A 67 15.19 -5.77 -4.49
C VAL A 67 14.89 -4.45 -5.21
N SER A 68 13.70 -4.37 -5.82
CA SER A 68 13.14 -3.13 -6.40
C SER A 68 11.88 -2.71 -5.65
N ILE A 69 11.78 -1.43 -5.27
CA ILE A 69 10.65 -0.88 -4.51
C ILE A 69 9.87 0.10 -5.40
N PHE A 70 8.57 -0.15 -5.58
CA PHE A 70 7.65 0.61 -6.41
C PHE A 70 6.67 1.35 -5.51
N VAL A 71 6.67 2.69 -5.59
CA VAL A 71 5.92 3.58 -4.69
C VAL A 71 5.36 4.80 -5.41
N HIS A 72 4.33 5.39 -4.81
CA HIS A 72 3.79 6.71 -5.12
C HIS A 72 4.70 7.83 -4.54
N PRO A 73 4.47 9.10 -4.86
CA PRO A 73 5.38 10.18 -4.44
C PRO A 73 5.04 10.76 -3.05
N ASP A 74 3.84 10.52 -2.54
CA ASP A 74 3.35 11.11 -1.30
C ASP A 74 3.98 10.42 -0.07
N ARG A 75 4.80 11.16 0.68
CA ARG A 75 5.43 10.67 1.90
C ARG A 75 4.41 10.29 2.97
N TRP A 76 3.42 11.15 3.20
CA TRP A 76 2.35 10.94 4.18
C TRP A 76 1.00 10.83 3.48
N THR A 77 0.38 9.66 3.58
CA THR A 77 -0.91 9.39 2.93
C THR A 77 -1.62 8.24 3.64
N TRP A 78 -2.95 8.22 3.54
CA TRP A 78 -3.82 7.25 4.22
C TRP A 78 -3.53 5.78 3.84
N HIS A 79 -2.97 5.55 2.66
CA HIS A 79 -2.65 4.21 2.18
C HIS A 79 -1.24 3.73 2.58
N ASN A 80 -0.53 4.49 3.42
CA ASN A 80 0.69 4.03 4.07
C ASN A 80 0.37 3.32 5.39
N ASN A 81 1.40 2.76 6.03
CA ASN A 81 1.23 1.96 7.24
C ASN A 81 1.04 2.83 8.49
N GLU A 82 -0.14 2.72 9.12
CA GLU A 82 -0.50 3.46 10.33
C GLU A 82 0.46 3.27 11.52
N LEU A 83 0.98 2.06 11.75
CA LEU A 83 1.99 1.79 12.78
C LEU A 83 3.34 2.48 12.52
N MET A 84 3.50 3.12 11.37
CA MET A 84 4.67 3.92 10.99
C MET A 84 4.26 5.37 10.73
N ASP A 85 3.20 5.83 11.39
CA ASP A 85 2.68 7.19 11.30
C ASP A 85 2.35 7.61 9.85
N ASN A 86 1.96 6.62 9.02
CA ASN A 86 1.71 6.77 7.59
C ASN A 86 2.89 7.33 6.78
N ASP A 87 4.12 7.20 7.28
CA ASP A 87 5.35 7.70 6.65
C ASP A 87 5.97 6.66 5.71
N LEU A 88 6.02 6.99 4.42
CA LEU A 88 6.66 6.18 3.39
C LEU A 88 8.19 6.06 3.58
N ALA A 89 8.84 7.11 4.11
CA ALA A 89 10.28 7.06 4.37
C ALA A 89 10.59 6.01 5.44
N GLY A 90 9.77 5.96 6.50
CA GLY A 90 9.79 4.89 7.49
C GLY A 90 9.59 3.52 6.83
N MET A 91 8.54 3.35 6.02
CA MET A 91 8.26 2.09 5.33
C MET A 91 9.45 1.61 4.49
N ILE A 92 10.11 2.48 3.72
CA ILE A 92 11.30 2.11 2.93
C ILE A 92 12.46 1.70 3.84
N ARG A 93 12.71 2.47 4.90
CA ARG A 93 13.84 2.25 5.83
C ARG A 93 13.75 0.92 6.58
N TYR A 94 12.56 0.55 7.04
CA TYR A 94 12.38 -0.65 7.85
C TYR A 94 12.00 -1.90 7.04
N LEU A 95 11.76 -1.76 5.73
CA LEU A 95 11.45 -2.90 4.87
C LEU A 95 12.59 -3.94 4.92
N LYS A 96 12.27 -5.16 5.32
CA LYS A 96 13.22 -6.27 5.40
C LYS A 96 13.47 -6.85 4.00
N PRO A 97 14.68 -6.71 3.42
CA PRO A 97 14.96 -7.23 2.09
C PRO A 97 14.86 -8.76 2.04
N GLU A 98 15.16 -9.46 3.14
CA GLU A 98 15.07 -10.92 3.24
C GLU A 98 13.64 -11.40 2.99
N LYS A 99 12.64 -10.68 3.52
CA LYS A 99 11.22 -10.96 3.28
C LYS A 99 10.85 -10.79 1.81
N VAL A 100 11.38 -9.75 1.15
CA VAL A 100 11.13 -9.51 -0.28
C VAL A 100 11.78 -10.58 -1.14
N VAL A 101 13.02 -10.97 -0.84
CA VAL A 101 13.73 -12.03 -1.57
C VAL A 101 13.03 -13.38 -1.39
N ARG A 102 12.67 -13.74 -0.15
CA ARG A 102 12.01 -15.01 0.19
C ARG A 102 10.67 -15.18 -0.52
N ASP A 103 9.81 -14.17 -0.47
CA ASP A 103 8.45 -14.26 -1.01
C ASP A 103 8.39 -13.86 -2.49
N GLY A 104 9.36 -13.05 -2.93
CA GLY A 104 9.49 -12.51 -4.27
C GLY A 104 8.56 -11.33 -4.57
N TYR A 105 7.38 -11.27 -3.93
CA TYR A 105 6.43 -10.16 -4.02
C TYR A 105 5.96 -9.79 -2.62
N VAL A 106 6.07 -8.51 -2.26
CA VAL A 106 5.57 -7.98 -0.98
C VAL A 106 4.81 -6.69 -1.25
N ASN A 107 3.51 -6.67 -0.94
CA ASN A 107 2.77 -5.43 -0.87
C ASN A 107 3.26 -4.62 0.34
N LEU A 108 3.57 -3.34 0.15
CA LEU A 108 4.10 -2.51 1.24
C LEU A 108 3.02 -2.16 2.27
N ARG A 109 1.74 -2.23 1.89
CA ARG A 109 0.63 -1.94 2.78
C ARG A 109 0.23 -3.20 3.53
N CYS A 110 0.22 -3.13 4.85
CA CYS A 110 -0.26 -4.24 5.69
C CYS A 110 -1.76 -4.18 5.99
N HIS A 111 -2.38 -3.00 5.90
CA HIS A 111 -3.82 -2.81 6.15
C HIS A 111 -4.68 -3.44 5.08
N TRP A 112 -5.70 -4.21 5.48
CA TRP A 112 -6.56 -4.95 4.56
C TRP A 112 -7.52 -4.10 3.75
N ILE A 113 -8.10 -3.04 4.33
CA ILE A 113 -9.15 -2.26 3.67
C ILE A 113 -8.57 -1.02 3.02
N PRO A 114 -8.81 -0.73 1.73
CA PRO A 114 -9.51 -1.59 0.78
C PRO A 114 -8.59 -2.69 0.23
N GLY A 115 -9.19 -3.80 -0.23
CA GLY A 115 -8.50 -4.80 -1.05
C GLY A 115 -8.44 -6.24 -0.53
N CYS A 116 -8.59 -6.47 0.79
CA CYS A 116 -8.58 -7.80 1.39
C CYS A 116 -9.79 -8.04 2.31
N PRO A 117 -10.18 -9.31 2.55
CA PRO A 117 -9.71 -10.52 1.87
C PRO A 117 -10.48 -10.85 0.57
N ASP A 118 -11.54 -10.10 0.29
CA ASP A 118 -12.54 -10.42 -0.74
C ASP A 118 -12.99 -9.12 -1.44
N TRP A 119 -12.23 -8.71 -2.46
CA TRP A 119 -12.34 -7.37 -3.06
C TRP A 119 -12.89 -7.35 -4.48
N ILE A 120 -12.19 -7.91 -5.47
CA ILE A 120 -12.68 -7.94 -6.86
C ILE A 120 -13.20 -9.34 -7.19
N HIS A 121 -14.40 -9.41 -7.78
CA HIS A 121 -15.06 -10.63 -8.23
C HIS A 121 -15.22 -10.61 -9.76
N PRO A 122 -14.18 -10.96 -10.54
CA PRO A 122 -14.20 -10.79 -11.99
C PRO A 122 -15.33 -11.54 -12.70
N HIS A 123 -15.83 -12.64 -12.13
CA HIS A 123 -16.94 -13.41 -12.70
C HIS A 123 -18.30 -12.75 -12.52
N GLU A 124 -18.44 -11.87 -11.52
CA GLU A 124 -19.68 -11.14 -11.22
C GLU A 124 -19.75 -9.79 -11.94
N GLY A 125 -18.66 -9.36 -12.59
CA GLY A 125 -18.45 -8.05 -13.21
C GLY A 125 -19.43 -7.64 -14.33
N ALA A 126 -20.46 -8.44 -14.60
CA ALA A 126 -21.60 -8.07 -15.43
C ALA A 126 -22.57 -7.10 -14.74
N LYS A 127 -22.53 -6.98 -13.41
CA LYS A 127 -23.33 -5.97 -12.66
C LYS A 127 -22.52 -4.70 -12.50
N GLU A 128 -23.05 -3.57 -12.97
CA GLU A 128 -22.37 -2.28 -12.84
C GLU A 128 -22.31 -1.86 -11.36
N ASN A 129 -21.16 -2.10 -10.73
CA ASN A 129 -20.83 -1.52 -9.43
C ASN A 129 -20.11 -0.19 -9.66
N MET A 130 -20.83 0.92 -9.44
CA MET A 130 -20.26 2.27 -9.59
C MET A 130 -19.09 2.55 -8.65
N GLN A 131 -18.88 1.74 -7.60
CA GLN A 131 -17.75 1.88 -6.68
C GLN A 131 -16.53 1.03 -7.07
N LYS A 132 -16.67 0.07 -8.00
CA LYS A 132 -15.61 -0.87 -8.41
C LYS A 132 -15.53 -0.98 -9.94
N HIS A 133 -15.31 0.15 -10.62
CA HIS A 133 -15.22 0.18 -12.09
C HIS A 133 -14.14 -0.74 -12.66
N GLU A 134 -13.08 -1.00 -11.90
CA GLU A 134 -12.01 -1.94 -12.25
C GLU A 134 -12.50 -3.40 -12.42
N GLU A 135 -13.52 -3.84 -11.67
CA GLU A 135 -13.97 -5.22 -11.68
C GLU A 135 -14.51 -5.62 -13.06
N ARG A 136 -15.37 -4.76 -13.62
CA ARG A 136 -15.89 -4.92 -14.97
C ARG A 136 -14.77 -4.85 -16.01
N ALA A 137 -13.82 -3.91 -15.86
CA ALA A 137 -12.72 -3.75 -16.80
C ALA A 137 -11.79 -4.97 -16.81
N ILE A 138 -11.52 -5.56 -15.64
CA ILE A 138 -10.77 -6.81 -15.50
C ILE A 138 -11.54 -7.97 -16.12
N SER A 139 -12.84 -8.10 -15.80
CA SER A 139 -13.71 -9.16 -16.33
C SER A 139 -13.74 -9.18 -17.86
N GLU A 140 -14.05 -8.04 -18.49
CA GLU A 140 -14.19 -7.94 -19.94
C GLU A 140 -12.86 -8.17 -20.67
N ARG A 141 -11.72 -7.87 -20.03
CA ARG A 141 -10.41 -7.84 -20.68
C ARG A 141 -9.44 -8.90 -20.17
N TRP A 142 -9.89 -9.82 -19.31
CA TRP A 142 -9.04 -10.85 -18.73
C TRP A 142 -8.27 -11.62 -19.80
N LYS A 143 -8.94 -12.09 -20.85
CA LYS A 143 -8.31 -12.85 -21.94
C LYS A 143 -7.39 -12.01 -22.83
N GLU A 144 -7.51 -10.68 -22.82
CA GLU A 144 -6.51 -9.82 -23.44
C GLU A 144 -5.25 -9.76 -22.59
N ILE A 145 -5.39 -9.67 -21.27
CA ILE A 145 -4.25 -9.55 -20.37
C ILE A 145 -3.59 -10.91 -20.14
N PHE A 146 -4.35 -11.95 -19.78
CA PHE A 146 -3.93 -13.31 -19.49
C PHE A 146 -4.61 -14.31 -20.44
N PRO A 147 -4.15 -14.43 -21.69
CA PRO A 147 -4.82 -15.25 -22.70
C PRO A 147 -4.85 -16.75 -22.35
N LEU A 148 -3.83 -17.23 -21.63
CA LEU A 148 -3.67 -18.65 -21.28
C LEU A 148 -4.23 -19.01 -19.90
N ASP A 149 -4.55 -18.02 -19.07
CA ASP A 149 -4.93 -18.27 -17.69
C ASP A 149 -6.45 -18.32 -17.55
N GLU A 150 -6.93 -19.17 -16.65
CA GLU A 150 -8.29 -19.08 -16.15
C GLU A 150 -8.43 -17.86 -15.25
N MET A 151 -9.59 -17.19 -15.32
CA MET A 151 -9.86 -16.03 -14.48
C MET A 151 -10.06 -16.52 -13.04
N PRO A 152 -9.45 -15.88 -12.03
CA PRO A 152 -9.71 -16.19 -10.62
C PRO A 152 -11.14 -15.81 -10.21
N GLN A 153 -11.69 -16.54 -9.24
CA GLN A 153 -12.98 -16.18 -8.65
C GLN A 153 -12.91 -14.84 -7.92
N VAL A 154 -11.79 -14.60 -7.23
CA VAL A 154 -11.52 -13.40 -6.44
C VAL A 154 -10.10 -12.92 -6.73
N LEU A 155 -9.94 -11.61 -6.89
CA LEU A 155 -8.65 -10.93 -6.82
C LEU A 155 -8.62 -10.05 -5.56
N SER A 156 -7.64 -10.27 -4.69
CA SER A 156 -7.53 -9.54 -3.42
C SER A 156 -6.10 -9.40 -2.95
N GLN A 157 -5.78 -8.18 -2.55
CA GLN A 157 -4.54 -7.77 -1.90
C GLN A 157 -4.76 -6.37 -1.33
N PRO A 158 -3.96 -5.90 -0.35
CA PRO A 158 -4.01 -4.51 0.06
C PRO A 158 -3.89 -3.57 -1.15
N CYS A 159 -4.68 -2.49 -1.19
CA CYS A 159 -4.75 -1.60 -2.36
C CYS A 159 -3.45 -0.88 -2.73
N CYS A 160 -3.56 -0.06 -3.78
CA CYS A 160 -2.79 1.17 -3.95
C CYS A 160 -1.38 1.00 -4.51
N ALA A 161 -1.10 -0.10 -5.25
CA ALA A 161 0.06 -0.26 -6.12
C ALA A 161 1.45 0.03 -5.51
N GLN A 162 1.62 0.00 -4.18
CA GLN A 162 2.94 0.09 -3.55
C GLN A 162 3.43 -1.29 -3.15
N PHE A 163 4.51 -1.77 -3.77
CA PHE A 163 5.04 -3.11 -3.56
C PHE A 163 6.55 -3.18 -3.77
N ALA A 164 7.17 -4.22 -3.23
CA ALA A 164 8.55 -4.58 -3.48
C ALA A 164 8.64 -5.94 -4.19
N LEU A 165 9.63 -6.05 -5.06
CA LEU A 165 9.90 -7.25 -5.85
C LEU A 165 11.35 -7.68 -5.67
N SER A 166 11.56 -9.00 -5.62
CA SER A 166 12.89 -9.55 -5.82
C SER A 166 13.26 -9.55 -7.30
N LYS A 167 14.56 -9.47 -7.57
CA LYS A 167 15.15 -9.67 -8.89
C LYS A 167 14.69 -10.95 -9.56
N ASP A 168 14.74 -12.05 -8.80
CA ASP A 168 14.42 -13.37 -9.31
C ASP A 168 12.93 -13.49 -9.64
N ARG A 169 12.06 -12.84 -8.85
CA ARG A 169 10.63 -12.77 -9.16
C ARG A 169 10.36 -12.03 -10.47
N ILE A 170 11.05 -10.91 -10.71
CA ILE A 170 10.93 -10.19 -11.98
C ILE A 170 11.45 -11.04 -13.15
N ARG A 171 12.58 -11.73 -12.96
CA ARG A 171 13.22 -12.54 -14.01
C ARG A 171 12.52 -13.87 -14.30
N ALA A 172 11.74 -14.39 -13.37
CA ALA A 172 10.88 -15.55 -13.59
C ALA A 172 9.85 -15.30 -14.71
N ILE A 173 9.53 -14.04 -14.99
CA ILE A 173 8.63 -13.62 -16.07
C ILE A 173 9.48 -13.08 -17.23
N PRO A 174 9.36 -13.63 -18.46
CA PRO A 174 10.13 -13.15 -19.60
C PRO A 174 9.91 -11.66 -19.89
N LYS A 175 10.97 -10.94 -20.27
CA LYS A 175 10.93 -9.51 -20.63
C LYS A 175 9.79 -9.15 -21.60
N GLN A 176 9.51 -10.03 -22.54
CA GLN A 176 8.45 -9.92 -23.55
C GLN A 176 7.06 -9.80 -22.93
N ARG A 177 6.83 -10.42 -21.77
CA ARG A 177 5.56 -10.31 -21.04
C ARG A 177 5.34 -8.89 -20.52
N TYR A 178 6.37 -8.25 -19.97
CA TYR A 178 6.27 -6.85 -19.53
C TYR A 178 6.05 -5.89 -20.71
N LEU A 179 6.73 -6.13 -21.84
CA LEU A 179 6.49 -5.39 -23.09
C LEU A 179 5.04 -5.53 -23.57
N TYR A 180 4.49 -6.75 -23.51
CA TYR A 180 3.10 -7.03 -23.84
C TYR A 180 2.13 -6.25 -22.94
N LEU A 181 2.31 -6.33 -21.62
CA LEU A 181 1.47 -5.63 -20.64
C LEU A 181 1.52 -4.11 -20.84
N ARG A 182 2.71 -3.53 -21.03
CA ARG A 182 2.85 -2.09 -21.31
C ARG A 182 2.16 -1.72 -22.61
N SER A 183 2.32 -2.54 -23.65
CA SER A 183 1.66 -2.35 -24.94
C SER A 183 0.13 -2.42 -24.83
N TRP A 184 -0.42 -3.30 -23.98
CA TRP A 184 -1.84 -3.37 -23.71
C TRP A 184 -2.36 -2.06 -23.09
N ILE A 185 -1.68 -1.54 -22.06
CA ILE A 185 -2.06 -0.25 -21.43
C ILE A 185 -2.11 0.87 -22.47
N LEU A 186 -1.10 0.95 -23.34
CA LEU A 186 -1.02 2.03 -24.34
C LEU A 186 -2.08 1.93 -25.44
N ARG A 187 -2.50 0.70 -25.81
CA ARG A 187 -3.39 0.45 -26.94
C ARG A 187 -4.86 0.23 -26.58
N THR A 188 -5.16 -0.19 -25.34
CA THR A 188 -6.54 -0.43 -24.91
C THR A 188 -7.39 0.85 -25.09
N PRO A 189 -8.67 0.75 -25.46
CA PRO A 189 -9.56 1.92 -25.51
C PRO A 189 -9.95 2.43 -24.12
N LEU A 190 -9.55 1.77 -23.03
CA LEU A 190 -9.77 2.28 -21.69
C LEU A 190 -8.99 3.60 -21.49
N GLU A 191 -9.67 4.55 -20.85
CA GLU A 191 -9.07 5.81 -20.39
C GLU A 191 -7.95 5.57 -19.38
N ASP A 192 -7.10 6.57 -19.21
CA ASP A 192 -5.92 6.55 -18.32
C ASP A 192 -6.23 5.95 -16.94
N TYR A 193 -7.17 6.57 -16.21
CA TYR A 193 -7.62 6.14 -14.88
C TYR A 193 -8.05 4.67 -14.83
N ARG A 194 -8.91 4.21 -15.75
CA ARG A 194 -9.42 2.83 -15.73
C ARG A 194 -8.31 1.83 -16.07
N SER A 195 -7.46 2.16 -17.03
CA SER A 195 -6.33 1.29 -17.40
C SER A 195 -5.29 1.15 -16.29
N GLY A 196 -5.04 2.22 -15.51
CA GLY A 196 -4.19 2.17 -14.31
C GLY A 196 -4.81 1.33 -13.20
N ARG A 197 -6.09 1.57 -12.88
CA ARG A 197 -6.84 0.81 -11.85
C ARG A 197 -6.88 -0.70 -12.11
N VAL A 198 -6.93 -1.12 -13.37
CA VAL A 198 -6.81 -2.55 -13.73
C VAL A 198 -5.49 -3.13 -13.20
N PHE A 199 -4.37 -2.44 -13.38
CA PHE A 199 -3.07 -2.94 -12.92
C PHE A 199 -2.90 -2.85 -11.39
N GLU A 200 -3.47 -1.84 -10.74
CA GLU A 200 -3.47 -1.71 -9.27
C GLU A 200 -3.93 -3.01 -8.58
N TYR A 201 -4.93 -3.71 -9.14
CA TYR A 201 -5.47 -4.98 -8.61
C TYR A 201 -4.95 -6.25 -9.29
N LEU A 202 -3.97 -6.14 -10.19
CA LEU A 202 -3.38 -7.29 -10.87
C LEU A 202 -1.92 -7.54 -10.53
N TRP A 203 -1.22 -6.63 -9.83
CA TRP A 203 0.19 -6.82 -9.51
C TRP A 203 0.49 -8.13 -8.79
N GLN A 204 -0.29 -8.46 -7.76
CA GLN A 204 -0.17 -9.73 -7.04
C GLN A 204 -0.33 -10.93 -7.97
N TYR A 205 -1.31 -10.90 -8.88
CA TYR A 205 -1.55 -12.00 -9.80
C TYR A 205 -0.43 -12.09 -10.85
N ILE A 206 0.02 -10.96 -11.40
CA ILE A 206 1.12 -10.88 -12.38
C ILE A 206 2.38 -11.54 -11.82
N PHE A 207 2.75 -11.24 -10.56
CA PHE A 207 4.01 -11.72 -10.00
C PHE A 207 3.87 -13.08 -9.31
N THR A 208 2.74 -13.38 -8.68
CA THR A 208 2.60 -14.60 -7.87
C THR A 208 1.78 -15.70 -8.52
N GLY A 209 0.96 -15.38 -9.53
CA GLY A 209 -0.06 -16.29 -10.08
C GLY A 209 -1.24 -16.55 -9.13
N ASN A 210 -1.24 -15.95 -7.93
CA ASN A 210 -2.30 -16.12 -6.94
C ASN A 210 -3.31 -14.98 -7.02
N GLY A 211 -4.60 -15.31 -6.99
CA GLY A 211 -5.66 -14.31 -6.95
C GLY A 211 -5.72 -13.54 -5.63
N VAL A 212 -5.39 -14.22 -4.52
CA VAL A 212 -5.50 -13.68 -3.16
C VAL A 212 -4.12 -13.66 -2.48
N VAL A 213 -3.65 -12.46 -2.13
CA VAL A 213 -2.42 -12.22 -1.36
C VAL A 213 -2.77 -11.29 -0.20
N CYS A 214 -3.34 -11.86 0.85
CA CYS A 214 -3.86 -11.16 2.03
C CYS A 214 -3.26 -11.75 3.32
N PRO A 215 -1.98 -11.52 3.62
CA PRO A 215 -1.40 -11.98 4.89
C PRO A 215 -2.11 -11.32 6.07
N ALA A 216 -2.13 -11.99 7.22
CA ALA A 216 -2.59 -11.37 8.46
C ALA A 216 -1.80 -10.09 8.75
N MET A 217 -2.49 -9.01 9.13
CA MET A 217 -1.86 -7.69 9.25
C MET A 217 -0.68 -7.71 10.24
N HIS A 218 -0.84 -8.35 11.39
CA HIS A 218 0.23 -8.48 12.41
C HIS A 218 1.45 -9.26 11.88
N VAL A 219 1.24 -10.28 11.04
CA VAL A 219 2.31 -11.04 10.38
C VAL A 219 3.03 -10.16 9.35
N CYS A 220 2.28 -9.41 8.54
CA CYS A 220 2.85 -8.47 7.57
C CYS A 220 3.77 -7.45 8.27
N TYR A 221 3.28 -6.82 9.35
CA TYR A 221 4.07 -5.86 10.13
C TYR A 221 5.34 -6.46 10.73
N CYS A 222 5.23 -7.66 11.30
CA CYS A 222 6.38 -8.32 11.90
C CYS A 222 7.41 -8.74 10.85
N GLU A 223 6.99 -9.47 9.82
CA GLU A 223 7.94 -10.02 8.83
C GLU A 223 8.49 -8.98 7.85
N ALA A 224 7.67 -8.00 7.43
CA ALA A 224 8.11 -7.00 6.45
C ALA A 224 8.82 -5.81 7.09
N TYR A 225 8.49 -5.45 8.34
CA TYR A 225 8.97 -4.22 8.97
C TYR A 225 9.62 -4.40 10.35
N GLY A 226 9.62 -5.61 10.92
CA GLY A 226 10.13 -5.86 12.26
C GLY A 226 9.27 -5.24 13.37
N ILE A 227 7.98 -5.02 13.14
CA ILE A 227 7.03 -4.57 14.16
C ILE A 227 6.24 -5.79 14.65
N CYS A 228 6.78 -6.48 15.65
CA CYS A 228 6.29 -7.78 16.08
C CYS A 228 5.50 -7.68 17.40
N PHE A 229 4.18 -7.69 17.31
CA PHE A 229 3.30 -7.78 18.48
C PHE A 229 3.34 -9.17 19.13
N ASP A 230 2.89 -9.27 20.39
CA ASP A 230 2.69 -10.51 21.13
C ASP A 230 1.47 -11.31 20.66
N GLY A 231 1.51 -11.67 19.38
CA GLY A 231 0.39 -12.29 18.68
C GLY A 231 -0.73 -11.31 18.33
N GLU A 232 -1.73 -11.88 17.65
CA GLU A 232 -2.87 -11.16 17.08
C GLU A 232 -3.65 -10.34 18.12
N LYS A 233 -3.86 -10.89 19.33
CA LYS A 233 -4.63 -10.21 20.38
C LYS A 233 -4.00 -8.88 20.84
N GLN A 234 -2.68 -8.81 20.93
CA GLN A 234 -2.00 -7.56 21.31
C GLN A 234 -2.06 -6.54 20.16
N PHE A 235 -1.96 -7.02 18.93
CA PHE A 235 -2.15 -6.20 17.74
C PHE A 235 -3.58 -5.63 17.68
N ASP A 236 -4.61 -6.46 17.86
CA ASP A 236 -6.01 -6.03 17.89
C ASP A 236 -6.29 -5.03 19.01
N LYS A 237 -5.66 -5.21 20.19
CA LYS A 237 -5.74 -4.23 21.28
C LYS A 237 -5.23 -2.85 20.84
N TRP A 238 -4.17 -2.78 20.03
CA TRP A 238 -3.66 -1.51 19.53
C TRP A 238 -4.70 -0.79 18.66
N PHE A 239 -5.36 -1.52 17.75
CA PHE A 239 -6.42 -0.97 16.90
C PHE A 239 -7.66 -0.58 17.68
N GLU A 240 -7.99 -1.31 18.74
CA GLU A 240 -9.08 -0.97 19.64
C GLU A 240 -8.83 0.35 20.37
N LEU A 241 -7.61 0.54 20.90
CA LEU A 241 -7.21 1.80 21.52
C LEU A 241 -7.25 2.96 20.52
N ARG A 242 -6.82 2.70 19.27
CA ARG A 242 -6.89 3.67 18.19
C ARG A 242 -8.32 4.10 17.89
N TYR A 243 -9.23 3.14 17.72
CA TYR A 243 -10.63 3.41 17.46
C TYR A 243 -11.24 4.29 18.57
N GLN A 244 -11.02 3.92 19.84
CA GLN A 244 -11.53 4.70 20.97
C GLN A 244 -10.94 6.11 21.02
N LYS A 245 -9.66 6.25 20.71
CA LYS A 245 -9.00 7.56 20.65
C LYS A 245 -9.67 8.43 19.57
N THR A 246 -9.87 7.90 18.36
CA THR A 246 -10.51 8.63 17.26
C THR A 246 -11.96 9.00 17.59
N GLU A 247 -12.73 8.10 18.21
CA GLU A 247 -14.09 8.37 18.69
C GLU A 247 -14.12 9.49 19.74
N MET A 248 -13.17 9.49 20.67
CA MET A 248 -13.06 10.56 21.68
C MET A 248 -12.67 11.90 21.05
N GLU A 249 -11.71 11.91 20.13
CA GLU A 249 -11.33 13.12 19.39
C GLU A 249 -12.49 13.67 18.55
N SER A 250 -13.30 12.78 17.96
CA SER A 250 -14.54 13.12 17.25
C SER A 250 -15.57 13.77 18.18
N ARG A 251 -15.82 13.19 19.37
CA ARG A 251 -16.70 13.79 20.39
C ARG A 251 -16.23 15.17 20.85
N ILE A 252 -14.94 15.32 21.15
CA ILE A 252 -14.34 16.62 21.51
C ILE A 252 -14.59 17.66 20.41
N ARG A 253 -14.35 17.29 19.14
CA ARG A 253 -14.59 18.19 18.00
C ARG A 253 -16.06 18.60 17.90
N LYS A 254 -17.00 17.66 18.04
CA LYS A 254 -18.44 17.95 18.04
C LYS A 254 -18.82 18.95 19.12
N LEU A 255 -18.35 18.76 20.34
CA LEU A 255 -18.61 19.69 21.46
C LEU A 255 -17.99 21.07 21.26
N GLN A 256 -16.86 21.14 20.55
CA GLN A 256 -16.22 22.39 20.16
C GLN A 256 -16.83 23.05 18.90
N GLY A 257 -17.90 22.49 18.32
CA GLY A 257 -18.51 22.99 17.09
C GLY A 257 -17.63 22.83 15.84
N LYS A 258 -16.63 21.95 15.89
CA LYS A 258 -15.71 21.69 14.77
C LYS A 258 -16.23 20.53 13.92
N PRO A 259 -15.97 20.55 12.60
CA PRO A 259 -16.32 19.43 11.73
C PRO A 259 -15.56 18.17 12.15
N VAL A 260 -16.30 17.06 12.14
CA VAL A 260 -15.78 15.71 12.36
C VAL A 260 -15.25 15.19 11.04
N LYS A 261 -14.07 14.57 11.06
CA LYS A 261 -13.59 13.79 9.93
C LYS A 261 -14.13 12.38 10.10
N ASP A 262 -14.82 11.86 9.09
CA ASP A 262 -15.07 10.42 8.98
C ASP A 262 -13.73 9.75 8.68
N GLU A 263 -13.11 9.17 9.70
CA GLU A 263 -12.06 8.18 9.51
C GLU A 263 -12.77 6.83 9.46
N THR A 264 -12.74 6.19 8.29
CA THR A 264 -13.32 4.85 8.13
C THR A 264 -12.46 3.89 8.94
N ASP A 265 -13.06 3.24 9.93
CA ASP A 265 -12.36 2.21 10.68
C ASP A 265 -12.08 1.03 9.74
N HIS A 266 -10.81 0.68 9.64
CA HIS A 266 -10.32 -0.41 8.81
C HIS A 266 -9.98 -1.68 9.62
N GLY A 267 -10.27 -1.68 10.93
CA GLY A 267 -10.12 -2.85 11.79
C GLY A 267 -11.27 -3.84 11.64
N THR A 268 -10.96 -5.14 11.65
CA THR A 268 -11.96 -6.24 11.62
C THR A 268 -12.41 -6.69 13.03
N SER A 269 -12.09 -5.92 14.07
CA SER A 269 -12.32 -6.31 15.47
C SER A 269 -13.73 -5.96 15.94
N SER A 270 -14.35 -6.85 16.72
CA SER A 270 -15.50 -6.50 17.54
C SER A 270 -15.04 -5.49 18.61
N HIS A 271 -15.29 -4.20 18.40
CA HIS A 271 -14.74 -3.17 19.26
C HIS A 271 -15.29 -3.24 20.67
N LYS A 272 -14.42 -3.57 21.63
CA LYS A 272 -14.77 -3.69 23.05
C LYS A 272 -14.34 -2.42 23.76
N LYS A 273 -15.30 -1.62 24.20
CA LYS A 273 -15.08 -0.35 24.91
C LYS A 273 -14.12 -0.56 26.11
N LEU A 274 -12.93 0.03 26.06
CA LEU A 274 -11.89 -0.04 27.09
C LEU A 274 -11.99 1.14 28.06
N ILE A 275 -12.52 2.27 27.60
CA ILE A 275 -12.80 3.45 28.42
C ILE A 275 -14.29 3.80 28.36
N GLU A 276 -14.96 3.78 29.52
CA GLU A 276 -16.33 4.26 29.68
C GLU A 276 -16.32 5.67 30.27
N LEU A 277 -16.43 6.68 29.40
CA LEU A 277 -16.82 8.02 29.82
C LEU A 277 -18.31 8.22 29.56
N GLY A 278 -19.06 8.54 30.61
CA GLY A 278 -20.49 8.84 30.52
C GLY A 278 -20.80 10.06 29.64
N ASP A 279 -22.07 10.26 29.31
CA ASP A 279 -22.52 11.31 28.37
C ASP A 279 -22.26 12.73 28.85
N GLY A 280 -22.00 12.92 30.16
CA GLY A 280 -21.67 14.21 30.78
C GLY A 280 -20.17 14.47 31.00
N ALA A 281 -19.27 13.66 30.43
CA ALA A 281 -17.82 13.86 30.60
C ALA A 281 -17.37 15.23 30.05
N SER A 282 -16.52 15.93 30.81
CA SER A 282 -15.98 17.22 30.39
C SER A 282 -15.01 17.06 29.21
N VAL A 283 -14.77 18.15 28.46
CA VAL A 283 -13.78 18.14 27.37
C VAL A 283 -12.40 17.81 27.92
N GLU A 284 -12.08 18.33 29.11
CA GLU A 284 -10.84 18.07 29.83
C GLU A 284 -10.66 16.57 30.14
N ASP A 285 -11.71 15.90 30.65
CA ASP A 285 -11.67 14.45 30.93
C ASP A 285 -11.45 13.64 29.65
N MET A 286 -12.13 14.00 28.57
CA MET A 286 -11.95 13.33 27.26
C MET A 286 -10.53 13.54 26.73
N GLN A 287 -9.95 14.73 26.92
CA GLN A 287 -8.59 15.04 26.48
C GLN A 287 -7.52 14.29 27.28
N ALA A 288 -7.74 14.13 28.59
CA ALA A 288 -6.92 13.28 29.45
C ALA A 288 -7.00 11.81 29.00
N ALA A 289 -8.20 11.31 28.68
CA ALA A 289 -8.38 9.95 28.17
C ALA A 289 -7.70 9.73 26.81
N VAL A 290 -7.81 10.68 25.87
CA VAL A 290 -7.08 10.65 24.59
C VAL A 290 -5.56 10.55 24.83
N THR A 291 -5.03 11.34 25.76
CA THR A 291 -3.60 11.31 26.11
C THR A 291 -3.18 9.95 26.68
N ALA A 292 -4.00 9.35 27.56
CA ALA A 292 -3.75 8.03 28.11
C ALA A 292 -3.78 6.92 27.03
N LEU A 293 -4.77 6.96 26.13
CA LEU A 293 -4.87 6.05 24.99
C LEU A 293 -3.64 6.16 24.07
N GLN A 294 -3.24 7.39 23.72
CA GLN A 294 -2.04 7.65 22.93
C GLN A 294 -0.78 7.09 23.59
N SER A 295 -0.64 7.23 24.91
CA SER A 295 0.49 6.71 25.66
C SER A 295 0.56 5.18 25.63
N GLU A 296 -0.56 4.49 25.85
CA GLU A 296 -0.62 3.02 25.80
C GLU A 296 -0.40 2.50 24.36
N MET A 297 -0.98 3.15 23.35
CA MET A 297 -0.72 2.81 21.94
C MET A 297 0.75 2.94 21.59
N LYS A 298 1.40 4.03 22.01
CA LYS A 298 2.83 4.25 21.79
C LYS A 298 3.66 3.16 22.48
N LYS A 299 3.34 2.84 23.73
CA LYS A 299 4.00 1.76 24.48
C LYS A 299 3.91 0.42 23.76
N LEU A 300 2.71 -0.01 23.35
CA LEU A 300 2.51 -1.27 22.63
C LEU A 300 3.29 -1.30 21.31
N ARG A 301 3.28 -0.20 20.57
CA ARG A 301 4.04 -0.06 19.31
C ARG A 301 5.54 -0.18 19.55
N ASP A 302 6.06 0.56 20.53
CA ASP A 302 7.49 0.58 20.85
C ASP A 302 7.98 -0.79 21.35
N GLU A 303 7.18 -1.48 22.18
CA GLU A 303 7.43 -2.87 22.59
C GLU A 303 7.46 -3.82 21.39
N ALA A 304 6.56 -3.64 20.42
CA ALA A 304 6.53 -4.44 19.20
C ALA A 304 7.75 -4.18 18.30
N PHE A 305 8.21 -2.93 18.21
CA PHE A 305 9.46 -2.58 17.52
C PHE A 305 10.66 -3.25 18.20
N LEU A 306 10.78 -3.16 19.53
CA LEU A 306 11.87 -3.76 20.28
C LEU A 306 11.90 -5.29 20.10
N ARG A 307 10.73 -5.93 20.05
CA ARG A 307 10.61 -7.38 19.86
C ARG A 307 11.07 -7.84 18.47
N GLY A 308 10.86 -7.04 17.43
CA GLY A 308 11.24 -7.38 16.06
C GLY A 308 12.65 -6.90 15.65
N GLN A 309 13.43 -6.35 16.58
CA GLN A 309 14.85 -6.13 16.37
C GLN A 309 15.59 -7.48 16.23
N PRO A 310 16.57 -7.57 15.33
CA PRO A 310 17.31 -8.81 15.05
C PRO A 310 18.16 -9.30 16.23
#